data_AF-A0A1Q9D196-F1
#
_entry.id   AF-A0A1Q9D196-F1
#
_cell.length_a   1.000
_cell.length_b   1.000
_cell.length_c   1.000
_cell.angle_alpha   90.00
_cell.angle_beta   90.00
_cell.angle_gamma   90.00
#
_symmetry.space_group_name_H-M   'P 1'
#
loop_
_entity.id
_entity.type
_entity.pdbx_description
1 polymer ?
#
loop_
_entity_poly.entity_id
_entity_poly.type
_entity_poly.pdbx_seq_one_letter_code
_entity_poly.pdbx_strand_id
1 'polypeptide(L)'
;MCAMGKRLEDVSSVQISGCELECLNRTYRHEPGAFGAFKDPAAPASHWLYYAADSRWHFGSSFSKNVGHLATALRSPVCNGSSLPPPDSAPWEERVLLFGRVVGFKSSPARVRCEFLEECQAAWKAAQSSGACHAIHVTNCEISEVNALYDLLTSEDGQAPKFRQRGKDVWLYYAIDGRWHFGGGSAAAQNLPGHRFRSGECKVGTLPVDISSWEVRDMRDLRSGSKRPSFTASSARLVRLASDDWSWCKDVWSAAAAVEISGARCGDANGCYELQHCRRESDGSPVFKHRTAKCWLYFASDQRWYAGGDADDMNLWASRGLLRSSTCAAGTLPGEIDAWEEKSSLYGGYVRTKACRVSSIPGPELRICKAAVIAAPAAVQVSGAAADNWNGTYFRQVHSSCPTRLPTFCKTEADAWLYQCDDGRWYVGQKKHKDKRCAGRGLRSSVCDVGVLPFLAAWDEHRWRYTMPLFEPAKHVKLLLED
;
A
#
# COMPACT_ATOMS: atom_id res chain seq x y z
N MET A 1 -71.84 -13.49 9.58
CA MET A 1 -71.54 -13.29 8.15
C MET A 1 -70.14 -13.83 7.89
N CYS A 2 -70.10 -14.84 7.02
CA CYS A 2 -68.98 -15.54 6.39
C CYS A 2 -67.71 -15.87 7.19
N ALA A 3 -67.68 -17.12 7.64
CA ALA A 3 -66.50 -17.97 7.77
C ALA A 3 -66.02 -18.51 6.39
N MET A 4 -64.85 -19.17 6.40
CA MET A 4 -64.20 -20.09 5.43
C MET A 4 -62.77 -19.59 5.15
N GLY A 5 -61.66 -20.30 5.41
CA GLY A 5 -61.43 -21.74 5.43
C GLY A 5 -61.15 -22.26 4.02
N LYS A 6 -59.88 -22.43 3.63
CA LYS A 6 -59.40 -23.55 2.79
C LYS A 6 -57.88 -23.59 2.57
N ARG A 7 -57.37 -24.81 2.70
CA ARG A 7 -56.14 -25.40 2.12
C ARG A 7 -56.24 -25.50 0.59
N LEU A 8 -55.06 -25.52 -0.06
CA LEU A 8 -54.72 -26.11 -1.36
C LEU A 8 -53.18 -26.24 -1.33
N GLU A 9 -52.57 -27.42 -1.17
CA GLU A 9 -52.36 -28.52 -2.14
C GLU A 9 -51.65 -28.10 -3.44
N ASP A 10 -50.51 -28.77 -3.64
CA ASP A 10 -49.82 -29.17 -4.88
C ASP A 10 -49.57 -28.15 -6.01
N VAL A 11 -48.29 -27.86 -6.22
CA VAL A 11 -47.71 -27.84 -7.56
C VAL A 11 -46.49 -28.73 -7.60
N SER A 12 -46.63 -29.73 -8.46
CA SER A 12 -45.77 -30.83 -8.80
C SER A 12 -44.65 -30.42 -9.77
N SER A 13 -43.53 -31.15 -9.65
CA SER A 13 -42.52 -31.44 -10.68
C SER A 13 -41.59 -30.32 -11.18
N VAL A 14 -40.30 -30.47 -10.85
CA VAL A 14 -39.21 -30.26 -11.83
C VAL A 14 -38.78 -31.65 -12.29
N GLN A 15 -38.94 -31.90 -13.59
CA GLN A 15 -38.50 -33.11 -14.28
C GLN A 15 -36.98 -33.26 -14.21
N ILE A 16 -36.51 -34.39 -13.69
CA ILE A 16 -35.24 -34.99 -14.10
C ILE A 16 -35.57 -36.41 -14.54
N SER A 17 -35.50 -36.63 -15.85
CA SER A 17 -35.72 -37.92 -16.49
C SER A 17 -34.54 -38.86 -16.29
N GLY A 18 -34.83 -40.13 -16.00
CA GLY A 18 -33.99 -41.26 -16.41
C GLY A 18 -33.18 -41.94 -15.31
N CYS A 19 -33.85 -42.77 -14.51
CA CYS A 19 -33.55 -44.20 -14.28
C CYS A 19 -34.23 -44.66 -12.98
N GLU A 20 -35.14 -45.61 -13.12
CA GLU A 20 -35.79 -46.33 -12.01
C GLU A 20 -34.77 -47.11 -11.20
N LEU A 21 -34.90 -47.09 -9.86
CA LEU A 21 -34.35 -48.11 -9.00
C LEU A 21 -35.35 -48.38 -7.87
N GLU A 22 -35.80 -49.63 -7.85
CA GLU A 22 -36.78 -50.20 -6.93
C GLU A 22 -36.43 -49.93 -5.46
N CYS A 23 -37.45 -49.54 -4.69
CA CYS A 23 -37.38 -49.51 -3.24
C CYS A 23 -37.28 -50.93 -2.68
N LEU A 24 -36.06 -51.37 -2.34
CA LEU A 24 -35.86 -52.50 -1.43
C LEU A 24 -35.78 -51.98 0.01
N ASN A 25 -36.94 -52.08 0.67
CA ASN A 25 -37.11 -51.85 2.10
C ASN A 25 -36.30 -52.91 2.88
N ARG A 26 -35.14 -52.54 3.42
CA ARG A 26 -34.44 -53.33 4.46
C ARG A 26 -33.89 -52.42 5.54
N THR A 27 -34.59 -52.41 6.68
CA THR A 27 -34.07 -51.98 7.97
C THR A 27 -32.81 -52.77 8.32
N TYR A 28 -31.66 -52.09 8.37
CA TYR A 28 -30.48 -52.58 9.10
C TYR A 28 -30.42 -51.89 10.46
N ARG A 29 -30.53 -52.67 11.54
CA ARG A 29 -30.08 -52.25 12.87
C ARG A 29 -28.56 -52.15 12.83
N HIS A 30 -28.02 -50.98 13.11
CA HIS A 30 -26.60 -50.84 13.43
C HIS A 30 -26.35 -51.38 14.84
N GLU A 31 -25.52 -52.42 14.96
CA GLU A 31 -24.86 -52.75 16.23
C GLU A 31 -23.69 -51.77 16.46
N PRO A 32 -23.45 -51.31 17.69
CA PRO A 32 -22.29 -50.49 18.02
C PRO A 32 -21.04 -51.38 18.08
N GLY A 33 -20.13 -51.25 17.10
CA GLY A 33 -18.83 -51.93 17.14
C GLY A 33 -18.13 -52.22 15.81
N ALA A 34 -18.69 -51.85 14.65
CA ALA A 34 -18.05 -52.15 13.36
C ALA A 34 -16.99 -51.11 12.97
N PHE A 35 -15.72 -51.53 12.97
CA PHE A 35 -14.62 -50.77 12.37
C PHE A 35 -14.65 -50.94 10.84
N GLY A 36 -14.85 -49.84 10.10
CA GLY A 36 -14.70 -49.81 8.65
C GLY A 36 -13.28 -49.42 8.26
N ALA A 37 -12.60 -50.26 7.47
CA ALA A 37 -11.34 -49.91 6.80
C ALA A 37 -11.56 -49.98 5.29
N PHE A 38 -11.19 -48.93 4.57
CA PHE A 38 -11.27 -48.88 3.11
C PHE A 38 -9.86 -48.88 2.53
N LYS A 39 -9.61 -49.80 1.60
CA LYS A 39 -8.37 -49.85 0.82
C LYS A 39 -8.62 -49.18 -0.52
N ASP A 40 -7.88 -48.12 -0.80
CA ASP A 40 -7.86 -47.49 -2.14
C ASP A 40 -7.17 -48.46 -3.12
N PRO A 41 -7.85 -48.95 -4.17
CA PRO A 41 -7.25 -49.86 -5.14
C PRO A 41 -6.15 -49.21 -6.00
N ALA A 42 -6.05 -47.88 -6.03
CA ALA A 42 -5.03 -47.14 -6.78
C ALA A 42 -3.81 -46.72 -5.94
N ALA A 43 -3.87 -46.86 -4.60
CA ALA A 43 -2.76 -46.49 -3.72
C ALA A 43 -1.69 -47.59 -3.65
N PRO A 44 -0.39 -47.24 -3.53
CA PRO A 44 0.65 -48.23 -3.23
C PRO A 44 0.29 -48.98 -1.94
N ALA A 45 0.61 -50.28 -1.89
CA ALA A 45 0.05 -51.31 -0.99
C ALA A 45 0.11 -51.05 0.54
N SER A 46 0.60 -49.90 0.99
CA SER A 46 0.90 -49.55 2.37
C SER A 46 -0.01 -48.50 3.00
N HIS A 47 -0.93 -47.84 2.29
CA HIS A 47 -1.76 -46.77 2.86
C HIS A 47 -3.21 -47.21 3.14
N TRP A 48 -3.66 -46.94 4.37
CA TRP A 48 -5.01 -47.23 4.83
C TRP A 48 -5.68 -45.96 5.33
N LEU A 49 -6.96 -45.82 4.99
CA LEU A 49 -7.87 -44.86 5.60
C LEU A 49 -8.74 -45.61 6.61
N TYR A 50 -8.66 -45.22 7.89
CA TYR A 50 -9.45 -45.83 8.95
C TYR A 50 -10.08 -44.77 9.86
N TYR A 51 -11.25 -45.11 10.41
CA TYR A 51 -11.97 -44.29 11.37
C TYR A 51 -11.67 -44.79 12.79
N ALA A 52 -11.04 -43.96 13.60
CA ALA A 52 -10.60 -44.36 14.94
C ALA A 52 -11.64 -44.00 16.03
N ALA A 53 -11.43 -44.53 17.24
CA ALA A 53 -12.32 -44.33 18.38
C ALA A 53 -12.42 -42.86 18.85
N ASP A 54 -11.52 -41.99 18.40
CA ASP A 54 -11.56 -40.55 18.64
C ASP A 54 -12.52 -39.79 17.69
N SER A 55 -13.30 -40.53 16.90
CA SER A 55 -14.25 -39.99 15.91
C SER A 55 -13.59 -39.14 14.82
N ARG A 56 -12.36 -39.51 14.42
CA ARG A 56 -11.61 -38.88 13.34
C ARG A 56 -11.12 -39.90 12.32
N TRP A 57 -10.93 -39.43 11.09
CA TRP A 57 -10.30 -40.18 10.01
C TRP A 57 -8.79 -40.03 10.08
N HIS A 58 -8.08 -41.15 9.98
CA HIS A 58 -6.61 -41.21 10.03
C HIS A 58 -6.05 -41.83 8.74
N PHE A 59 -4.92 -41.30 8.28
CA PHE A 59 -4.10 -41.88 7.22
C PHE A 59 -2.84 -42.50 7.84
N GLY A 60 -2.61 -43.79 7.58
CA GLY A 60 -1.45 -44.50 8.12
C GLY A 60 -0.74 -45.34 7.06
N SER A 61 0.59 -45.28 7.07
CA SER A 61 1.48 -46.04 6.19
C SER A 61 2.01 -47.31 6.86
N SER A 62 1.15 -48.13 7.46
CA SER A 62 1.36 -49.55 7.84
C SER A 62 0.38 -49.99 8.92
N PHE A 63 -0.33 -51.09 8.66
CA PHE A 63 -1.11 -51.80 9.68
C PHE A 63 -0.17 -52.81 10.36
N SER A 64 0.57 -52.40 11.40
CA SER A 64 1.41 -53.35 12.13
C SER A 64 0.53 -54.27 12.99
N LYS A 65 0.78 -55.58 12.95
CA LYS A 65 0.02 -56.65 13.60
C LYS A 65 0.07 -56.62 15.16
N ASN A 66 0.47 -55.53 15.79
CA ASN A 66 0.71 -55.44 17.23
C ASN A 66 -0.33 -54.60 18.00
N VAL A 67 -1.61 -54.62 17.61
CA VAL A 67 -2.72 -54.11 18.44
C VAL A 67 -3.46 -55.25 19.17
N GLY A 68 -2.78 -56.38 19.39
CA GLY A 68 -3.26 -57.50 20.22
C GLY A 68 -3.09 -57.28 21.73
N HIS A 69 -2.50 -56.18 22.18
CA HIS A 69 -2.14 -55.98 23.60
C HIS A 69 -2.84 -54.82 24.33
N LEU A 70 -3.87 -54.21 23.73
CA LEU A 70 -4.67 -53.15 24.40
C LEU A 70 -6.13 -53.57 24.70
N ALA A 71 -6.47 -54.85 24.55
CA ALA A 71 -7.80 -55.39 24.85
C ALA A 71 -7.90 -56.19 26.16
N THR A 72 -6.87 -56.22 27.01
CA THR A 72 -6.82 -57.09 28.20
C THR A 72 -6.50 -56.33 29.51
N ALA A 73 -7.03 -55.13 29.66
CA ALA A 73 -7.09 -54.48 30.97
C ALA A 73 -8.44 -53.79 31.08
N LEU A 74 -9.40 -54.48 31.71
CA LEU A 74 -10.61 -54.02 32.40
C LEU A 74 -11.69 -55.13 32.37
N ARG A 75 -11.47 -56.17 33.18
CA ARG A 75 -12.54 -56.99 33.77
C ARG A 75 -12.26 -57.02 35.27
N SER A 76 -13.01 -56.29 36.10
CA SER A 76 -14.10 -56.80 36.98
C SER A 76 -13.96 -56.07 38.35
N PRO A 77 -14.91 -56.08 39.31
CA PRO A 77 -16.31 -56.54 39.32
C PRO A 77 -17.35 -55.49 39.81
N VAL A 78 -18.62 -55.78 39.51
CA VAL A 78 -19.84 -55.66 40.34
C VAL A 78 -19.99 -54.43 41.26
N CYS A 79 -20.99 -53.60 41.00
CA CYS A 79 -21.90 -53.03 42.00
C CYS A 79 -23.26 -52.67 41.37
N ASN A 80 -24.30 -52.78 42.20
CA ASN A 80 -25.72 -52.80 41.88
C ASN A 80 -26.30 -51.45 41.41
N GLY A 81 -27.34 -51.56 40.58
CA GLY A 81 -28.63 -50.88 40.75
C GLY A 81 -28.65 -49.35 40.81
N SER A 82 -29.14 -48.71 39.75
CA SER A 82 -30.14 -47.64 39.83
C SER A 82 -30.59 -47.22 38.43
N SER A 83 -31.90 -47.23 38.24
CA SER A 83 -32.63 -46.69 37.09
C SER A 83 -32.54 -45.17 37.06
N LEU A 84 -32.17 -44.59 35.92
CA LEU A 84 -32.37 -43.16 35.61
C LEU A 84 -33.09 -43.02 34.25
N PRO A 85 -33.96 -42.00 34.08
CA PRO A 85 -34.85 -41.86 32.92
C PRO A 85 -34.10 -41.27 31.71
N PRO A 86 -34.66 -41.36 30.49
CA PRO A 86 -34.04 -40.77 29.31
C PRO A 86 -34.18 -39.24 29.35
N PRO A 87 -33.17 -38.46 28.91
CA PRO A 87 -33.34 -37.05 28.65
C PRO A 87 -33.94 -36.85 27.25
N ASP A 88 -35.02 -36.08 27.24
CA ASP A 88 -35.68 -35.54 26.07
C ASP A 88 -34.76 -34.68 25.20
N SER A 89 -35.10 -34.72 23.91
CA SER A 89 -34.67 -33.91 22.77
C SER A 89 -34.04 -32.53 23.07
N ALA A 90 -32.78 -32.38 22.65
CA ALA A 90 -32.22 -31.12 22.16
C ALA A 90 -31.44 -31.41 20.85
N PRO A 91 -31.54 -30.56 19.82
CA PRO A 91 -30.91 -30.81 18.54
C PRO A 91 -29.41 -30.51 18.61
N TRP A 92 -28.59 -31.57 18.61
CA TRP A 92 -27.27 -31.65 18.00
C TRP A 92 -27.22 -30.82 16.70
N GLU A 93 -26.60 -29.64 16.75
CA GLU A 93 -26.09 -28.96 15.56
C GLU A 93 -24.94 -29.79 14.98
N GLU A 94 -25.12 -30.27 13.75
CA GLU A 94 -24.04 -30.83 12.92
C GLU A 94 -22.98 -29.74 12.68
N ARG A 95 -21.87 -29.81 13.42
CA ARG A 95 -20.63 -29.14 13.04
C ARG A 95 -19.91 -30.02 12.03
N VAL A 96 -20.11 -29.72 10.76
CA VAL A 96 -19.38 -30.31 9.63
C VAL A 96 -17.90 -29.98 9.77
N LEU A 97 -17.09 -30.98 10.12
CA LEU A 97 -15.65 -30.96 9.86
C LEU A 97 -15.45 -31.30 8.39
N LEU A 98 -14.87 -30.35 7.65
CA LEU A 98 -14.56 -30.39 6.22
C LEU A 98 -13.72 -31.63 5.83
N PHE A 99 -14.36 -32.70 5.39
CA PHE A 99 -13.76 -33.70 4.51
C PHE A 99 -14.84 -34.20 3.53
N GLY A 100 -14.50 -34.18 2.24
CA GLY A 100 -15.45 -34.32 1.12
C GLY A 100 -16.38 -35.53 1.20
N ARG A 101 -17.63 -35.31 0.79
CA ARG A 101 -18.66 -36.35 0.67
C ARG A 101 -18.37 -37.22 -0.55
N VAL A 102 -17.88 -38.43 -0.35
CA VAL A 102 -17.76 -39.44 -1.41
C VAL A 102 -19.10 -40.14 -1.57
N VAL A 103 -19.84 -39.85 -2.65
CA VAL A 103 -21.04 -40.61 -3.02
C VAL A 103 -20.60 -41.75 -3.95
N GLY A 104 -20.52 -42.97 -3.39
CA GLY A 104 -20.12 -44.15 -4.15
C GLY A 104 -21.28 -44.74 -4.95
N PHE A 105 -21.20 -44.71 -6.28
CA PHE A 105 -22.02 -45.55 -7.16
C PHE A 105 -21.21 -46.79 -7.57
N LYS A 106 -21.80 -47.98 -7.38
CA LYS A 106 -21.24 -49.26 -7.79
C LYS A 106 -21.54 -49.51 -9.27
N SER A 107 -20.67 -49.08 -10.19
CA SER A 107 -20.35 -49.75 -11.48
C SER A 107 -19.81 -48.77 -12.53
N SER A 108 -18.58 -48.30 -12.35
CA SER A 108 -17.63 -47.72 -13.33
C SER A 108 -16.58 -46.93 -12.56
N PRO A 109 -15.37 -46.70 -13.10
CA PRO A 109 -14.40 -45.80 -12.47
C PRO A 109 -14.94 -44.37 -12.54
N ALA A 110 -15.78 -44.01 -11.57
CA ALA A 110 -16.25 -42.65 -11.40
C ALA A 110 -15.03 -41.79 -11.04
N ARG A 111 -14.66 -40.87 -11.93
CA ARG A 111 -13.78 -39.75 -11.59
C ARG A 111 -14.49 -38.97 -10.49
N VAL A 112 -14.05 -39.16 -9.24
CA VAL A 112 -14.46 -38.30 -8.13
C VAL A 112 -13.87 -36.93 -8.41
N ARG A 113 -14.67 -36.04 -9.01
CA ARG A 113 -14.34 -34.61 -9.09
C ARG A 113 -14.61 -34.01 -7.73
N CYS A 114 -13.57 -33.48 -7.11
CA CYS A 114 -13.70 -32.74 -5.86
C CYS A 114 -14.05 -31.29 -6.21
N GLU A 115 -15.34 -30.97 -6.32
CA GLU A 115 -15.84 -29.63 -6.69
C GLU A 115 -15.29 -28.52 -5.76
N PHE A 116 -15.01 -28.86 -4.50
CA PHE A 116 -14.42 -27.95 -3.51
C PHE A 116 -13.01 -27.45 -3.90
N LEU A 117 -12.22 -28.26 -4.60
CA LEU A 117 -10.87 -27.86 -5.00
C LEU A 117 -10.92 -26.79 -6.09
N GLU A 118 -11.88 -26.89 -7.02
CA GLU A 118 -12.05 -25.93 -8.11
C GLU A 118 -12.55 -24.57 -7.58
N GLU A 119 -13.49 -24.57 -6.63
CA GLU A 119 -13.95 -23.35 -5.95
C GLU A 119 -12.83 -22.66 -5.17
N CYS A 120 -12.01 -23.43 -4.44
CA CYS A 120 -10.86 -22.89 -3.72
C CYS A 120 -9.83 -22.28 -4.67
N GLN A 121 -9.54 -22.95 -5.78
CA GLN A 121 -8.61 -22.45 -6.80
C GLN A 121 -9.15 -21.19 -7.48
N ALA A 122 -10.44 -21.16 -7.81
CA ALA A 122 -11.09 -19.99 -8.38
C ALA A 122 -11.06 -18.79 -7.42
N ALA A 123 -11.30 -19.01 -6.13
CA ALA A 123 -11.24 -17.97 -5.11
C ALA A 123 -9.83 -17.38 -4.97
N TRP A 124 -8.78 -18.21 -4.97
CA TRP A 124 -7.39 -17.71 -4.94
C TRP A 124 -6.99 -16.99 -6.21
N LYS A 125 -7.39 -17.49 -7.39
CA LYS A 125 -7.17 -16.79 -8.66
C LYS A 125 -7.84 -15.43 -8.67
N ALA A 126 -9.10 -15.35 -8.26
CA ALA A 126 -9.83 -14.09 -8.15
C ALA A 126 -9.14 -13.11 -7.19
N ALA A 127 -8.68 -13.59 -6.02
CA ALA A 127 -7.95 -12.79 -5.05
C ALA A 127 -6.64 -12.25 -5.64
N GLN A 128 -5.88 -13.10 -6.34
CA GLN A 128 -4.63 -12.71 -7.01
C GLN A 128 -4.87 -11.67 -8.10
N SER A 129 -5.87 -11.89 -8.96
CA SER A 129 -6.27 -10.94 -10.02
C SER A 129 -6.82 -9.63 -9.48
N SER A 130 -7.44 -9.63 -8.29
CA SER A 130 -7.97 -8.42 -7.63
C SER A 130 -6.90 -7.55 -6.96
N GLY A 131 -5.62 -7.89 -7.14
CA GLY A 131 -4.48 -7.09 -6.68
C GLY A 131 -3.72 -7.73 -5.53
N ALA A 132 -3.32 -9.00 -5.67
CA ALA A 132 -2.24 -9.50 -4.82
C ALA A 132 -1.04 -8.56 -4.93
N CYS A 133 -0.69 -7.93 -3.82
CA CYS A 133 0.49 -7.07 -3.75
C CYS A 133 1.75 -7.92 -3.86
N HIS A 134 2.73 -7.44 -4.61
CA HIS A 134 4.04 -8.09 -4.73
C HIS A 134 4.82 -8.05 -3.41
N ALA A 135 4.48 -7.13 -2.51
CA ALA A 135 5.04 -7.09 -1.17
C ALA A 135 4.02 -6.62 -0.12
N ILE A 136 4.24 -7.06 1.13
CA ILE A 136 3.45 -6.69 2.30
C ILE A 136 4.37 -6.12 3.37
N HIS A 137 4.01 -4.96 3.91
CA HIS A 137 4.63 -4.46 5.14
C HIS A 137 3.81 -4.92 6.34
N VAL A 138 4.45 -5.62 7.26
CA VAL A 138 3.85 -5.96 8.55
C VAL A 138 4.40 -4.97 9.59
N THR A 139 3.51 -4.28 10.29
CA THR A 139 3.85 -3.29 11.31
C THR A 139 3.01 -3.49 12.58
N ASN A 140 3.44 -2.92 13.70
CA ASN A 140 2.74 -2.96 15.00
C ASN A 140 2.42 -4.38 15.52
N CYS A 141 3.20 -5.38 15.11
CA CYS A 141 3.19 -6.69 15.74
C CYS A 141 4.04 -6.65 17.03
N GLU A 142 3.58 -7.34 18.07
CA GLU A 142 4.31 -7.48 19.35
C GLU A 142 5.62 -8.25 19.17
N ILE A 143 5.68 -9.13 18.17
CA ILE A 143 6.87 -9.88 17.82
C ILE A 143 7.69 -9.04 16.84
N SER A 144 8.74 -8.39 17.35
CA SER A 144 9.60 -7.50 16.55
C SER A 144 10.19 -8.18 15.30
N GLU A 145 10.45 -9.48 15.36
CA GLU A 145 10.94 -10.28 14.22
C GLU A 145 9.93 -10.32 13.07
N VAL A 146 8.64 -10.19 13.35
CA VAL A 146 7.57 -10.20 12.35
C VAL A 146 7.42 -8.85 11.66
N ASN A 147 7.76 -7.73 12.32
CA ASN A 147 7.67 -6.39 11.76
C ASN A 147 8.72 -6.18 10.68
N ALA A 148 8.35 -6.37 9.41
CA ALA A 148 9.25 -6.26 8.28
C ALA A 148 8.50 -6.26 6.96
N LEU A 149 9.29 -6.13 5.89
CA LEU A 149 8.90 -6.30 4.51
C LEU A 149 8.91 -7.77 4.10
N TYR A 150 7.80 -8.24 3.54
CA TYR A 150 7.66 -9.57 2.97
C TYR A 150 7.39 -9.49 1.47
N ASP A 151 8.18 -10.19 0.68
CA ASP A 151 8.01 -10.27 -0.78
C ASP A 151 7.20 -11.51 -1.15
N LEU A 152 6.30 -11.38 -2.11
CA LEU A 152 5.59 -12.48 -2.74
C LEU A 152 6.62 -13.35 -3.49
N LEU A 153 6.77 -14.61 -3.07
CA LEU A 153 7.71 -15.54 -3.72
C LEU A 153 7.04 -16.51 -4.67
N THR A 154 5.84 -16.98 -4.33
CA THR A 154 5.13 -17.96 -5.14
C THR A 154 3.63 -17.71 -5.12
N SER A 155 3.05 -17.63 -6.32
CA SER A 155 1.64 -17.84 -6.58
C SER A 155 1.53 -18.92 -7.65
N GLU A 156 1.55 -20.19 -7.25
CA GLU A 156 1.05 -21.21 -8.17
C GLU A 156 -0.42 -20.90 -8.44
N ASP A 157 -0.83 -20.98 -9.71
CA ASP A 157 -2.18 -20.66 -10.14
C ASP A 157 -3.22 -21.45 -9.32
N GLY A 158 -4.06 -20.73 -8.57
CA GLY A 158 -5.09 -21.33 -7.73
C GLY A 158 -4.64 -21.78 -6.34
N GLN A 159 -3.42 -21.45 -5.91
CA GLN A 159 -3.00 -21.60 -4.52
C GLN A 159 -2.97 -20.25 -3.79
N ALA A 160 -3.03 -20.31 -2.46
CA ALA A 160 -2.83 -19.12 -1.63
C ALA A 160 -1.42 -18.55 -1.83
N PRO A 161 -1.27 -17.21 -1.94
CA PRO A 161 0.05 -16.61 -2.08
C PRO A 161 0.90 -16.83 -0.83
N LYS A 162 2.22 -16.99 -1.02
CA LYS A 162 3.21 -17.08 0.06
C LYS A 162 4.16 -15.90 0.00
N PHE A 163 4.34 -15.23 1.12
CA PHE A 163 5.25 -14.10 1.26
C PHE A 163 6.41 -14.45 2.16
N ARG A 164 7.63 -14.02 1.84
CA ARG A 164 8.82 -14.25 2.66
C ARG A 164 9.46 -12.95 3.06
N GLN A 165 9.84 -12.86 4.33
CA GLN A 165 10.56 -11.74 4.90
C GLN A 165 11.92 -11.55 4.22
N ARG A 166 12.24 -10.31 3.82
CA ARG A 166 13.55 -9.99 3.22
C ARG A 166 14.71 -10.38 4.14
N GLY A 167 15.62 -11.20 3.62
CA GLY A 167 16.85 -11.61 4.31
C GLY A 167 16.65 -12.58 5.48
N LYS A 168 15.45 -13.11 5.71
CA LYS A 168 15.17 -14.06 6.80
C LYS A 168 14.34 -15.26 6.33
N ASP A 169 14.32 -16.32 7.12
CA ASP A 169 13.46 -17.48 6.90
C ASP A 169 12.16 -17.36 7.72
N VAL A 170 11.43 -16.28 7.48
CA VAL A 170 10.10 -16.06 8.06
C VAL A 170 9.12 -15.84 6.91
N TRP A 171 8.01 -16.55 6.96
CA TRP A 171 7.03 -16.64 5.89
C TRP A 171 5.66 -16.28 6.42
N LEU A 172 4.87 -15.58 5.61
CA LEU A 172 3.45 -15.37 5.76
C LEU A 172 2.72 -16.23 4.73
N TYR A 173 1.92 -17.18 5.20
CA TYR A 173 1.26 -18.17 4.34
C TYR A 173 -0.11 -18.59 4.90
N TYR A 174 -0.99 -19.05 4.02
CA TYR A 174 -2.29 -19.60 4.39
C TYR A 174 -2.13 -21.08 4.75
N ALA A 175 -2.46 -21.46 5.98
CA ALA A 175 -2.31 -22.83 6.47
C ALA A 175 -3.59 -23.65 6.30
N ILE A 176 -3.46 -24.96 6.48
CA ILE A 176 -4.56 -25.94 6.39
C ILE A 176 -5.68 -25.72 7.42
N ASP A 177 -5.46 -24.91 8.46
CA ASP A 177 -6.47 -24.57 9.46
C ASP A 177 -7.35 -23.36 9.09
N GLY A 178 -7.24 -22.86 7.85
CA GLY A 178 -8.07 -21.76 7.36
C GLY A 178 -7.66 -20.38 7.87
N ARG A 179 -6.40 -20.24 8.28
CA ARG A 179 -5.83 -19.00 8.82
C ARG A 179 -4.52 -18.65 8.12
N TRP A 180 -4.14 -17.38 8.17
CA TRP A 180 -2.81 -16.92 7.82
C TRP A 180 -1.86 -17.10 9.00
N HIS A 181 -0.64 -17.56 8.75
CA HIS A 181 0.37 -17.81 9.77
C HIS A 181 1.70 -17.17 9.41
N PHE A 182 2.44 -16.78 10.45
CA PHE A 182 3.86 -16.52 10.37
C PHE A 182 4.67 -17.72 10.86
N GLY A 183 5.58 -18.23 10.04
CA GLY A 183 6.37 -19.43 10.34
C GLY A 183 7.65 -19.54 9.52
N GLY A 184 8.44 -20.60 9.78
CA GLY A 184 9.63 -20.90 9.00
C GLY A 184 9.32 -21.55 7.66
N GLY A 185 10.32 -21.64 6.76
CA GLY A 185 10.13 -22.14 5.40
C GLY A 185 9.59 -23.58 5.34
N SER A 186 9.96 -24.43 6.29
CA SER A 186 9.46 -25.81 6.38
C SER A 186 7.95 -25.88 6.64
N ALA A 187 7.43 -25.06 7.56
CA ALA A 187 6.00 -25.02 7.86
C ALA A 187 5.20 -24.39 6.71
N ALA A 188 5.76 -23.34 6.09
CA ALA A 188 5.19 -22.71 4.90
C ALA A 188 5.14 -23.67 3.70
N ALA A 189 6.16 -24.51 3.49
CA ALA A 189 6.18 -25.48 2.39
C ALA A 189 5.04 -26.52 2.51
N GLN A 190 4.72 -26.92 3.74
CA GLN A 190 3.69 -27.93 4.03
C GLN A 190 2.32 -27.33 4.40
N ASN A 191 2.18 -25.99 4.37
CA ASN A 191 1.01 -25.25 4.84
C ASN A 191 0.58 -25.64 6.27
N LEU A 192 1.53 -26.01 7.13
CA LEU A 192 1.23 -26.42 8.52
C LEU A 192 1.00 -25.19 9.41
N PRO A 193 0.09 -25.25 10.40
CA PRO A 193 -0.12 -24.15 11.32
C PRO A 193 1.17 -23.71 12.02
N GLY A 194 1.50 -22.43 11.88
CA GLY A 194 2.64 -21.81 12.54
C GLY A 194 2.44 -21.72 14.06
N HIS A 195 3.53 -21.47 14.80
CA HIS A 195 3.50 -21.56 16.26
C HIS A 195 3.50 -20.21 16.99
N ARG A 196 3.62 -19.07 16.33
CA ARG A 196 3.85 -17.79 17.01
C ARG A 196 2.79 -16.73 16.76
N PHE A 197 2.41 -16.53 15.51
CA PHE A 197 1.54 -15.42 15.13
C PHE A 197 0.64 -15.84 13.96
N ARG A 198 -0.66 -15.55 14.08
CA ARG A 198 -1.65 -15.97 13.09
C ARG A 198 -2.81 -14.98 12.98
N SER A 199 -3.58 -15.09 11.93
CA SER A 199 -4.87 -14.40 11.81
C SER A 199 -5.98 -15.15 12.56
N GLY A 200 -7.15 -14.53 12.69
CA GLY A 200 -8.41 -15.25 12.90
C GLY A 200 -8.74 -16.16 11.70
N GLU A 201 -9.76 -17.00 11.84
CA GLU A 201 -10.30 -17.79 10.72
C GLU A 201 -10.81 -16.87 9.61
N CYS A 202 -10.51 -17.22 8.37
CA CYS A 202 -10.88 -16.42 7.20
C CYS A 202 -11.30 -17.33 6.04
N LYS A 203 -12.07 -16.76 5.10
CA LYS A 203 -12.54 -17.50 3.93
C LYS A 203 -11.39 -17.69 2.94
N VAL A 204 -11.41 -18.80 2.22
CA VAL A 204 -10.52 -19.02 1.07
C VAL A 204 -10.63 -17.86 0.09
N GLY A 205 -9.49 -17.35 -0.40
CA GLY A 205 -9.44 -16.14 -1.23
C GLY A 205 -9.27 -14.83 -0.45
N THR A 206 -9.36 -14.84 0.89
CA THR A 206 -9.10 -13.62 1.69
C THR A 206 -7.60 -13.35 1.77
N LEU A 207 -7.12 -12.21 1.26
CA LEU A 207 -5.71 -11.83 1.36
C LEU A 207 -5.38 -11.37 2.78
N PRO A 208 -4.12 -11.52 3.23
CA PRO A 208 -3.75 -11.26 4.63
C PRO A 208 -3.90 -9.78 5.01
N VAL A 209 -3.82 -8.86 4.04
CA VAL A 209 -4.03 -7.43 4.27
C VAL A 209 -5.49 -7.06 4.57
N ASP A 210 -6.44 -7.92 4.18
CA ASP A 210 -7.87 -7.69 4.35
C ASP A 210 -8.35 -8.19 5.73
N ILE A 211 -7.44 -8.74 6.54
CA ILE A 211 -7.74 -9.30 7.86
C ILE A 211 -7.36 -8.31 8.95
N SER A 212 -8.37 -7.95 9.76
CA SER A 212 -8.25 -7.04 10.89
C SER A 212 -7.91 -7.75 12.21
N SER A 213 -8.13 -9.06 12.31
CA SER A 213 -7.94 -9.83 13.54
C SER A 213 -6.68 -10.68 13.49
N TRP A 214 -5.68 -10.31 14.28
CA TRP A 214 -4.44 -11.07 14.45
C TRP A 214 -4.25 -11.50 15.91
N GLU A 215 -3.61 -12.65 16.10
CA GLU A 215 -3.46 -13.34 17.38
C GLU A 215 -2.00 -13.74 17.60
N VAL A 216 -1.42 -13.35 18.75
CA VAL A 216 -0.11 -13.83 19.21
C VAL A 216 -0.31 -14.99 20.17
N ARG A 217 0.41 -16.09 19.94
CA ARG A 217 0.45 -17.21 20.88
C ARG A 217 1.22 -16.79 22.13
N ASP A 218 0.66 -16.98 23.32
CA ASP A 218 1.39 -16.70 24.55
C ASP A 218 2.54 -17.71 24.71
N MET A 219 3.77 -17.21 24.61
CA MET A 219 4.98 -18.03 24.74
C MET A 219 5.13 -18.62 26.15
N ARG A 220 4.43 -18.07 27.16
CA ARG A 220 4.43 -18.61 28.53
C ARG A 220 3.76 -19.99 28.59
N ASP A 221 2.79 -20.26 27.73
CA ASP A 221 2.09 -21.55 27.69
C ASP A 221 2.96 -22.70 27.17
N LEU A 222 3.94 -22.39 26.32
CA LEU A 222 4.93 -23.37 25.86
C LEU A 222 5.86 -23.80 27.00
N ARG A 223 6.15 -22.90 27.96
CA ARG A 223 7.01 -23.21 29.10
C ARG A 223 6.26 -23.90 30.24
N SER A 224 4.98 -23.60 30.42
CA SER A 224 4.15 -24.15 31.50
C SER A 224 3.64 -25.58 31.22
N GLY A 225 3.88 -26.12 30.01
CA GLY A 225 3.31 -27.41 29.60
C GLY A 225 1.79 -27.37 29.49
N SER A 226 1.18 -26.18 29.40
CA SER A 226 -0.26 -26.06 29.20
C SER A 226 -0.68 -26.78 27.93
N LYS A 227 -1.63 -27.71 28.06
CA LYS A 227 -2.18 -28.47 26.92
C LYS A 227 -2.95 -27.60 25.93
N ARG A 228 -3.27 -26.36 26.28
CA ARG A 228 -4.00 -25.42 25.42
C ARG A 228 -3.22 -24.10 25.33
N PRO A 229 -2.63 -23.79 24.17
CA PRO A 229 -2.05 -22.48 23.97
C PRO A 229 -3.15 -21.42 23.97
N SER A 230 -2.99 -20.41 24.80
CA SER A 230 -3.78 -19.19 24.75
C SER A 230 -3.21 -18.25 23.68
N PHE A 231 -4.12 -17.50 23.07
CA PHE A 231 -3.79 -16.47 22.09
C PHE A 231 -4.34 -15.15 22.59
N THR A 232 -3.56 -14.09 22.44
CA THR A 232 -3.96 -12.73 22.77
C THR A 232 -4.15 -11.93 21.47
N ALA A 233 -5.18 -11.09 21.44
CA ALA A 233 -5.42 -10.22 20.30
C ALA A 233 -4.25 -9.27 20.12
N SER A 234 -3.80 -9.09 18.87
CA SER A 234 -2.66 -8.25 18.51
C SER A 234 -3.07 -7.16 17.54
N SER A 235 -2.45 -6.00 17.67
CA SER A 235 -2.67 -4.82 16.84
C SER A 235 -1.89 -4.82 15.51
N ALA A 236 -1.42 -5.99 15.04
CA ALA A 236 -0.61 -6.01 13.82
C ALA A 236 -1.41 -5.49 12.64
N ARG A 237 -0.76 -4.63 11.86
CA ARG A 237 -1.33 -4.03 10.66
C ARG A 237 -0.49 -4.44 9.46
N LEU A 238 -1.16 -5.10 8.52
CA LEU A 238 -0.58 -5.46 7.23
C LEU A 238 -1.01 -4.41 6.21
N VAL A 239 -0.03 -3.86 5.50
CA VAL A 239 -0.24 -2.84 4.48
C VAL A 239 0.28 -3.39 3.16
N ARG A 240 -0.55 -3.37 2.10
CA ARG A 240 -0.07 -3.64 0.74
C ARG A 240 1.02 -2.62 0.43
N LEU A 241 2.22 -3.10 0.14
CA LEU A 241 3.24 -2.24 -0.44
C LEU A 241 3.11 -2.30 -1.94
N ALA A 242 2.75 -1.14 -2.45
CA ALA A 242 2.63 -0.76 -3.84
C ALA A 242 3.99 -0.70 -4.55
N SER A 243 4.90 -1.65 -4.33
CA SER A 243 6.19 -1.68 -5.03
C SER A 243 6.02 -1.59 -6.55
N ASP A 244 4.93 -2.18 -7.04
CA ASP A 244 4.56 -2.20 -8.45
C ASP A 244 3.85 -0.91 -8.88
N ASP A 245 3.06 -0.27 -8.02
CA ASP A 245 2.48 1.03 -8.36
C ASP A 245 3.60 2.10 -8.47
N TRP A 246 4.70 1.92 -7.74
CA TRP A 246 5.85 2.81 -7.85
C TRP A 246 6.76 2.50 -9.05
N SER A 247 6.74 1.31 -9.63
CA SER A 247 7.60 0.98 -10.78
C SER A 247 7.14 1.76 -12.03
N TRP A 248 5.84 1.75 -12.32
CA TRP A 248 5.25 2.63 -13.35
C TRP A 248 5.47 4.10 -13.03
N CYS A 249 5.31 4.50 -11.77
CA CYS A 249 5.62 5.87 -11.37
C CYS A 249 7.06 6.22 -11.71
N LYS A 250 8.04 5.36 -11.41
CA LYS A 250 9.46 5.63 -11.71
C LYS A 250 9.67 5.88 -13.21
N ASP A 251 8.96 5.17 -14.09
CA ASP A 251 8.99 5.43 -15.53
C ASP A 251 8.38 6.80 -15.87
N VAL A 252 7.23 7.15 -15.29
CA VAL A 252 6.61 8.48 -15.45
C VAL A 252 7.49 9.60 -14.86
N TRP A 253 8.19 9.34 -13.75
CA TRP A 253 9.12 10.27 -13.09
C TRP A 253 10.44 10.40 -13.81
N SER A 254 10.90 9.36 -14.51
CA SER A 254 12.03 9.50 -15.42
C SER A 254 11.72 10.56 -16.50
N ALA A 255 10.44 10.75 -16.83
CA ALA A 255 9.96 11.82 -17.68
C ALA A 255 9.67 13.14 -16.93
N ALA A 256 9.18 13.12 -15.69
CA ALA A 256 8.97 14.31 -14.83
C ALA A 256 10.18 14.56 -13.91
N ALA A 257 11.16 15.34 -14.35
CA ALA A 257 12.43 15.45 -13.62
C ALA A 257 12.37 16.25 -12.30
N ALA A 258 11.28 17.00 -12.04
CA ALA A 258 11.12 17.76 -10.80
C ALA A 258 9.66 18.02 -10.43
N VAL A 259 9.48 18.41 -9.17
CA VAL A 259 8.23 18.91 -8.58
C VAL A 259 8.44 20.35 -8.16
N GLU A 260 7.44 21.19 -8.35
CA GLU A 260 7.40 22.52 -7.74
C GLU A 260 6.33 22.57 -6.66
N ILE A 261 6.72 23.11 -5.50
CA ILE A 261 5.80 23.45 -4.42
C ILE A 261 5.77 24.97 -4.34
N SER A 262 4.57 25.55 -4.33
CA SER A 262 4.36 26.99 -4.20
C SER A 262 3.22 27.32 -3.24
N GLY A 263 3.25 28.52 -2.66
CA GLY A 263 2.17 29.03 -1.80
C GLY A 263 2.10 28.45 -0.38
N ALA A 264 3.07 27.63 0.04
CA ALA A 264 3.25 27.27 1.45
C ALA A 264 3.68 28.51 2.27
N ARG A 265 3.26 28.64 3.53
CA ARG A 265 3.71 29.78 4.37
C ARG A 265 5.10 29.54 4.93
N CYS A 266 5.48 28.29 5.14
CA CYS A 266 6.83 27.85 5.42
C CYS A 266 7.68 27.98 4.14
N GLY A 267 8.34 29.15 3.99
CA GLY A 267 9.11 29.48 2.78
C GLY A 267 10.12 28.42 2.36
N ASP A 268 10.68 27.67 3.32
CA ASP A 268 11.65 26.60 3.06
C ASP A 268 11.09 25.39 2.30
N ALA A 269 9.75 25.21 2.31
CA ALA A 269 9.09 24.15 1.55
C ALA A 269 8.70 24.60 0.13
N ASN A 270 8.74 25.89 -0.17
CA ASN A 270 8.46 26.38 -1.52
C ASN A 270 9.71 26.29 -2.39
N GLY A 271 9.54 25.79 -3.61
CA GLY A 271 10.58 25.75 -4.61
C GLY A 271 10.53 24.47 -5.43
N CYS A 272 11.61 24.26 -6.17
CA CYS A 272 11.75 23.13 -7.07
C CYS A 272 12.54 22.00 -6.41
N TYR A 273 11.96 20.80 -6.47
CA TYR A 273 12.47 19.56 -5.91
C TYR A 273 12.85 18.61 -7.04
N GLU A 274 14.11 18.21 -7.10
CA GLU A 274 14.61 17.30 -8.14
C GLU A 274 14.58 15.85 -7.67
N LEU A 275 14.13 14.96 -8.55
CA LEU A 275 14.16 13.52 -8.30
C LEU A 275 15.59 13.09 -7.96
N GLN A 276 15.76 12.45 -6.81
CA GLN A 276 17.05 11.89 -6.43
C GLN A 276 17.07 10.39 -6.70
N HIS A 277 18.17 9.94 -7.30
CA HIS A 277 18.46 8.52 -7.38
C HIS A 277 18.89 8.05 -5.99
N CYS A 278 17.93 7.58 -5.19
CA CYS A 278 18.25 7.03 -3.89
C CYS A 278 18.91 5.67 -4.04
N ARG A 279 20.07 5.50 -3.40
CA ARG A 279 20.87 4.27 -3.34
C ARG A 279 20.13 3.03 -2.83
N ARG A 280 18.90 3.17 -2.32
CA ARG A 280 18.04 2.01 -2.01
C ARG A 280 17.37 1.58 -3.31
N GLU A 281 18.11 0.78 -4.07
CA GLU A 281 17.82 0.39 -5.46
C GLU A 281 16.60 -0.53 -5.64
N SER A 282 15.97 -1.05 -4.58
CA SER A 282 14.81 -1.94 -4.72
C SER A 282 13.54 -1.33 -4.11
N ASP A 283 12.70 -0.70 -4.93
CA ASP A 283 11.24 -0.66 -4.67
C ASP A 283 10.69 0.48 -3.78
N GLY A 284 11.52 1.42 -3.32
CA GLY A 284 11.06 2.60 -2.58
C GLY A 284 10.29 3.60 -3.45
N SER A 285 9.35 4.32 -2.84
CA SER A 285 8.69 5.51 -3.42
C SER A 285 9.73 6.54 -3.88
N PRO A 286 9.45 7.31 -4.94
CA PRO A 286 10.38 8.32 -5.40
C PRO A 286 10.54 9.41 -4.34
N VAL A 287 11.75 9.94 -4.24
CA VAL A 287 12.05 11.05 -3.34
C VAL A 287 12.69 12.18 -4.12
N PHE A 288 12.41 13.39 -3.67
CA PHE A 288 12.89 14.60 -4.31
C PHE A 288 13.63 15.44 -3.30
N LYS A 289 14.77 15.98 -3.72
CA LYS A 289 15.54 16.90 -2.91
C LYS A 289 15.26 18.31 -3.38
N HIS A 290 14.90 19.17 -2.43
CA HIS A 290 14.79 20.59 -2.70
C HIS A 290 16.12 21.11 -3.25
N ARG A 291 16.10 21.88 -4.35
CA ARG A 291 17.33 22.34 -5.02
C ARG A 291 18.24 23.18 -4.14
N THR A 292 17.66 24.12 -3.39
CA THR A 292 18.38 25.11 -2.58
C THR A 292 18.29 24.89 -1.07
N ALA A 293 17.14 24.43 -0.57
CA ALA A 293 16.93 24.15 0.85
C ALA A 293 17.38 22.74 1.23
N LYS A 294 17.65 22.53 2.52
CA LYS A 294 17.85 21.19 3.10
C LYS A 294 16.48 20.55 3.39
N CYS A 295 15.67 20.40 2.36
CA CYS A 295 14.34 19.82 2.47
C CYS A 295 14.18 18.68 1.47
N TRP A 296 13.37 17.70 1.84
CA TRP A 296 13.03 16.56 0.99
C TRP A 296 11.54 16.50 0.78
N LEU A 297 11.12 15.95 -0.34
CA LEU A 297 9.75 15.54 -0.61
C LEU A 297 9.75 14.02 -0.75
N TYR A 298 9.03 13.33 0.13
CA TYR A 298 9.04 11.87 0.20
C TYR A 298 7.68 11.31 0.64
N PHE A 299 7.42 10.06 0.27
CA PHE A 299 6.23 9.34 0.68
C PHE A 299 6.52 8.55 1.97
N ALA A 300 5.76 8.80 3.03
CA ALA A 300 5.98 8.21 4.35
C ALA A 300 5.11 6.96 4.59
N SER A 301 5.42 6.26 5.68
CA SER A 301 4.75 5.00 6.06
C SER A 301 3.25 5.15 6.42
N ASP A 302 2.79 6.37 6.74
CA ASP A 302 1.37 6.68 6.98
C ASP A 302 0.59 7.04 5.70
N GLN A 303 1.13 6.68 4.53
CA GLN A 303 0.50 6.85 3.22
C GLN A 303 0.24 8.31 2.85
N ARG A 304 1.20 9.18 3.15
CA ARG A 304 1.16 10.61 2.83
C ARG A 304 2.49 11.07 2.24
N TRP A 305 2.43 12.07 1.39
CA TRP A 305 3.61 12.83 1.01
C TRP A 305 3.96 13.86 2.08
N TYR A 306 5.25 14.01 2.36
CA TYR A 306 5.78 15.03 3.25
C TYR A 306 6.80 15.87 2.52
N ALA A 307 6.75 17.19 2.70
CA ALA A 307 7.81 18.11 2.28
C ALA A 307 8.44 18.79 3.51
N GLY A 308 9.75 18.67 3.64
CA GLY A 308 10.54 19.16 4.77
C GLY A 308 11.53 18.12 5.27
N GLY A 309 12.04 18.31 6.50
CA GLY A 309 12.97 17.39 7.15
C GLY A 309 14.37 17.37 6.53
N ASP A 310 15.31 16.78 7.26
CA ASP A 310 16.63 16.47 6.73
C ASP A 310 16.65 15.10 6.04
N ALA A 311 17.83 14.63 5.65
CA ALA A 311 17.97 13.31 5.02
C ALA A 311 17.63 12.16 5.99
N ASP A 312 17.77 12.35 7.30
CA ASP A 312 17.52 11.31 8.29
C ASP A 312 16.03 11.07 8.48
N ASP A 313 15.23 12.14 8.55
CA ASP A 313 13.76 12.05 8.57
C ASP A 313 13.23 11.28 7.33
N MET A 314 13.77 11.58 6.15
CA MET A 314 13.46 10.87 4.91
C MET A 314 13.92 9.40 4.98
N ASN A 315 15.12 9.10 5.50
CA ASN A 315 15.63 7.73 5.59
C ASN A 315 14.81 6.84 6.53
N LEU A 316 14.21 7.45 7.55
CA LEU A 316 13.32 6.81 8.51
C LEU A 316 11.87 6.77 8.04
N TRP A 317 11.54 7.39 6.90
CA TRP A 317 10.17 7.52 6.38
C TRP A 317 9.26 8.11 7.45
N ALA A 318 9.82 9.04 8.23
CA ALA A 318 9.17 9.59 9.39
C ALA A 318 8.01 10.46 8.94
N SER A 319 6.87 10.36 9.64
CA SER A 319 5.72 11.23 9.46
C SER A 319 5.97 12.63 10.05
N ARG A 320 7.03 13.30 9.56
CA ARG A 320 7.54 14.59 10.03
C ARG A 320 7.90 15.45 8.83
N GLY A 321 7.37 16.66 8.77
CA GLY A 321 7.66 17.59 7.67
C GLY A 321 7.03 18.95 7.93
N LEU A 322 7.42 19.94 7.12
CA LEU A 322 6.81 21.26 7.14
C LEU A 322 5.43 21.23 6.48
N LEU A 323 5.27 20.39 5.45
CA LEU A 323 4.02 20.11 4.77
C LEU A 323 3.74 18.61 4.79
N ARG A 324 2.46 18.26 4.72
CA ARG A 324 2.02 16.90 4.40
C ARG A 324 0.78 16.91 3.50
N SER A 325 0.63 15.90 2.66
CA SER A 325 -0.58 15.69 1.89
C SER A 325 -1.67 15.03 2.74
N SER A 326 -2.90 14.97 2.23
CA SER A 326 -3.88 13.99 2.68
C SER A 326 -3.38 12.57 2.44
N THR A 327 -4.00 11.59 3.10
CA THR A 327 -3.72 10.18 2.83
C THR A 327 -4.08 9.86 1.38
N CYS A 328 -3.18 9.20 0.66
CA CYS A 328 -3.38 8.81 -0.73
C CYS A 328 -2.85 7.39 -0.97
N ALA A 329 -3.32 6.78 -2.06
CA ALA A 329 -2.78 5.50 -2.49
C ALA A 329 -1.29 5.67 -2.81
N ALA A 330 -0.53 4.59 -2.63
CA ALA A 330 0.81 4.58 -3.15
C ALA A 330 0.77 4.55 -4.69
N GLY A 331 1.78 5.17 -5.31
CA GLY A 331 1.74 5.51 -6.73
C GLY A 331 1.05 6.85 -7.05
N THR A 332 0.29 7.45 -6.13
CA THR A 332 -0.28 8.79 -6.35
C THR A 332 0.84 9.84 -6.35
N LEU A 333 0.90 10.65 -7.40
CA LEU A 333 1.90 11.71 -7.53
C LEU A 333 1.58 12.89 -6.60
N PRO A 334 2.59 13.59 -6.05
CA PRO A 334 2.34 14.70 -5.15
C PRO A 334 1.60 15.85 -5.86
N GLY A 335 1.75 15.99 -7.18
CA GLY A 335 1.00 16.97 -7.98
C GLY A 335 -0.47 16.59 -8.27
N GLU A 336 -0.86 15.35 -8.04
CA GLU A 336 -2.26 14.88 -8.19
C GLU A 336 -3.08 15.12 -6.93
N ILE A 337 -2.43 15.51 -5.82
CA ILE A 337 -3.08 15.67 -4.53
C ILE A 337 -3.46 17.13 -4.31
N ASP A 338 -4.75 17.37 -4.13
CA ASP A 338 -5.35 18.69 -3.96
C ASP A 338 -5.32 19.19 -2.51
N ALA A 339 -5.17 18.30 -1.54
CA ALA A 339 -5.23 18.59 -0.12
C ALA A 339 -3.84 18.52 0.55
N TRP A 340 -3.26 19.68 0.81
CA TRP A 340 -2.03 19.83 1.59
C TRP A 340 -2.28 20.56 2.91
N GLU A 341 -1.56 20.14 3.94
CA GLU A 341 -1.60 20.69 5.28
C GLU A 341 -0.20 21.17 5.68
N GLU A 342 -0.13 22.30 6.37
CA GLU A 342 1.12 22.90 6.84
C GLU A 342 1.24 22.78 8.36
N LYS A 343 2.44 22.46 8.83
CA LYS A 343 2.74 22.37 10.26
C LYS A 343 2.66 23.76 10.90
N SER A 344 1.69 23.95 11.78
CA SER A 344 1.51 25.19 12.51
C SER A 344 2.52 25.29 13.65
N SER A 345 3.30 26.37 13.67
CA SER A 345 4.17 26.71 14.80
C SER A 345 3.41 27.05 16.08
N LEU A 346 2.15 27.50 15.95
CA LEU A 346 1.33 27.95 17.08
C LEU A 346 0.69 26.78 17.86
N TYR A 347 0.26 25.74 17.15
CA TYR A 347 -0.53 24.65 17.74
C TYR A 347 0.18 23.29 17.70
N GLY A 348 1.36 23.20 17.09
CA GLY A 348 2.13 21.96 16.95
C GLY A 348 1.50 20.91 15.99
N GLY A 349 0.26 21.13 15.53
CA GLY A 349 -0.45 20.28 14.57
C GLY A 349 -0.35 20.77 13.12
N TYR A 350 -0.99 20.05 12.21
CA TYR A 350 -1.09 20.41 10.79
C TYR A 350 -2.41 21.12 10.51
N VAL A 351 -2.38 22.17 9.70
CA VAL A 351 -3.55 22.97 9.32
C VAL A 351 -3.66 23.00 7.80
N ARG A 352 -4.86 22.70 7.28
CA ARG A 352 -5.11 22.70 5.84
C ARG A 352 -4.78 24.06 5.21
N THR A 353 -3.99 24.04 4.15
CA THR A 353 -3.61 25.25 3.40
C THR A 353 -4.17 25.18 1.99
N LYS A 354 -5.05 26.12 1.64
CA LYS A 354 -5.59 26.26 0.27
C LYS A 354 -4.59 26.96 -0.68
N ALA A 355 -3.55 27.57 -0.13
CA ALA A 355 -2.56 28.31 -0.90
C ALA A 355 -1.47 27.41 -1.46
N CYS A 356 -1.18 26.28 -0.80
CA CYS A 356 -0.17 25.33 -1.26
C CYS A 356 -0.63 24.66 -2.55
N ARG A 357 0.21 24.75 -3.58
CA ARG A 357 0.06 24.04 -4.85
C ARG A 357 1.30 23.22 -5.08
N VAL A 358 1.10 21.97 -5.46
CA VAL A 358 2.17 21.07 -5.88
C VAL A 358 1.92 20.73 -7.33
N SER A 359 2.90 20.98 -8.19
CA SER A 359 2.81 20.72 -9.62
C SER A 359 4.01 19.92 -10.09
N SER A 360 3.76 18.88 -10.88
CA SER A 360 4.82 18.18 -11.60
C SER A 360 5.34 19.06 -12.72
N ILE A 361 6.66 19.27 -12.79
CA ILE A 361 7.29 19.94 -13.92
C ILE A 361 7.78 18.87 -14.90
N PRO A 362 7.27 18.83 -16.14
CA PRO A 362 7.77 17.94 -17.17
C PRO A 362 9.29 18.10 -17.36
N GLY A 363 10.01 17.00 -17.54
CA GLY A 363 11.46 16.99 -17.79
C GLY A 363 11.93 17.93 -18.90
N PRO A 364 11.21 18.11 -20.03
CA PRO A 364 11.57 19.08 -21.06
C PRO A 364 11.60 20.53 -20.56
N GLU A 365 10.67 20.94 -19.71
CA GLU A 365 10.60 22.32 -19.17
C GLU A 365 11.74 22.61 -18.17
N LEU A 366 12.18 21.60 -17.42
CA LEU A 366 13.40 21.68 -16.60
C LEU A 366 14.66 21.80 -17.43
N ARG A 367 14.71 21.12 -18.59
CA ARG A 367 15.80 21.29 -19.56
C ARG A 367 15.76 22.69 -20.15
N ILE A 368 14.58 23.25 -20.43
CA ILE A 368 14.42 24.64 -20.88
C ILE A 368 14.93 25.61 -19.81
N CYS A 369 14.65 25.41 -18.52
CA CYS A 369 15.19 26.25 -17.46
C CYS A 369 16.73 26.17 -17.38
N LYS A 370 17.31 24.96 -17.49
CA LYS A 370 18.78 24.78 -17.52
C LYS A 370 19.40 25.38 -18.79
N ALA A 371 18.77 25.18 -19.94
CA ALA A 371 19.22 25.72 -21.22
C ALA A 371 19.09 27.25 -21.27
N ALA A 372 18.02 27.83 -20.72
CA ALA A 372 17.80 29.27 -20.62
C ALA A 372 18.82 29.93 -19.69
N VAL A 373 19.23 29.29 -18.59
CA VAL A 373 20.34 29.77 -17.76
C VAL A 373 21.67 29.75 -18.52
N ILE A 374 21.92 28.71 -19.31
CA ILE A 374 23.15 28.57 -20.11
C ILE A 374 23.18 29.57 -21.28
N ALA A 375 22.05 29.77 -21.96
CA ALA A 375 21.90 30.62 -23.14
C ALA A 375 21.57 32.09 -22.82
N ALA A 376 21.35 32.45 -21.55
CA ALA A 376 21.14 33.84 -21.17
C ALA A 376 22.35 34.69 -21.60
N PRO A 377 22.12 35.88 -22.21
CA PRO A 377 23.20 36.73 -22.69
C PRO A 377 24.12 37.16 -21.54
N ALA A 378 25.37 37.54 -21.87
CA ALA A 378 26.31 38.06 -20.88
C ALA A 378 25.85 39.41 -20.30
N ALA A 379 25.15 40.21 -21.10
CA ALA A 379 24.60 41.50 -20.71
C ALA A 379 23.21 41.74 -21.33
N VAL A 380 22.42 42.57 -20.67
CA VAL A 380 21.10 43.03 -21.15
C VAL A 380 21.02 44.53 -20.98
N GLN A 381 20.73 45.25 -22.05
CA GLN A 381 20.53 46.70 -22.03
C GLN A 381 19.05 47.01 -21.75
N VAL A 382 18.77 47.73 -20.66
CA VAL A 382 17.44 48.26 -20.34
C VAL A 382 17.37 49.71 -20.80
N SER A 383 16.36 50.08 -21.57
CA SER A 383 16.18 51.47 -22.04
C SER A 383 14.72 51.90 -21.96
N GLY A 384 14.45 53.21 -21.89
CA GLY A 384 13.10 53.78 -21.94
C GLY A 384 12.29 53.75 -20.63
N ALA A 385 12.94 53.44 -19.50
CA ALA A 385 12.37 53.65 -18.16
C ALA A 385 12.28 55.15 -17.87
N ALA A 386 11.23 55.64 -17.20
CA ALA A 386 11.12 57.06 -16.88
C ALA A 386 12.11 57.50 -15.81
N ALA A 387 12.50 56.61 -14.89
CA ALA A 387 13.59 56.88 -13.97
C ALA A 387 14.94 56.42 -14.55
N ASP A 388 15.84 57.38 -14.77
CA ASP A 388 17.15 57.15 -15.42
C ASP A 388 18.03 56.13 -14.70
N ASN A 389 17.83 55.94 -13.39
CA ASN A 389 18.57 54.96 -12.61
C ASN A 389 18.30 53.51 -13.05
N TRP A 390 17.16 53.23 -13.70
CA TRP A 390 16.82 51.90 -14.21
C TRP A 390 17.32 51.62 -15.64
N ASN A 391 17.63 52.65 -16.42
CA ASN A 391 18.20 52.50 -17.76
C ASN A 391 19.69 52.10 -17.70
N GLY A 392 20.21 51.39 -18.69
CA GLY A 392 21.62 51.01 -18.81
C GLY A 392 21.86 49.50 -18.91
N THR A 393 23.14 49.13 -18.96
CA THR A 393 23.58 47.74 -19.17
C THR A 393 23.59 46.96 -17.85
N TYR A 394 22.95 45.80 -17.85
CA TYR A 394 22.95 44.87 -16.73
C TYR A 394 23.74 43.63 -17.09
N PHE A 395 24.78 43.33 -16.32
CA PHE A 395 25.66 42.19 -16.56
C PHE A 395 25.19 40.97 -15.78
N ARG A 396 25.15 39.82 -16.46
CA ARG A 396 24.75 38.54 -15.88
C ARG A 396 25.67 38.21 -14.71
N GLN A 397 25.07 38.01 -13.54
CA GLN A 397 25.80 37.61 -12.34
C GLN A 397 25.93 36.09 -12.34
N VAL A 398 27.15 35.61 -12.56
CA VAL A 398 27.49 34.19 -12.45
C VAL A 398 27.62 33.85 -10.97
N HIS A 399 26.59 33.23 -10.39
CA HIS A 399 26.66 32.75 -9.01
C HIS A 399 27.49 31.47 -8.98
N SER A 400 28.75 31.58 -8.55
CA SER A 400 29.72 30.46 -8.49
C SER A 400 29.26 29.26 -7.65
N SER A 401 28.27 29.43 -6.78
CA SER A 401 27.75 28.39 -5.89
C SER A 401 26.43 27.75 -6.34
N CYS A 402 25.79 28.19 -7.43
CA CYS A 402 24.49 27.64 -7.82
C CYS A 402 24.16 27.84 -9.32
N PRO A 403 24.49 26.88 -10.20
CA PRO A 403 24.25 26.97 -11.65
C PRO A 403 22.77 26.88 -12.06
N THR A 404 21.83 26.76 -11.11
CA THR A 404 20.39 26.62 -11.37
C THR A 404 19.53 27.78 -10.84
N ARG A 405 20.16 28.84 -10.28
CA ARG A 405 19.41 30.07 -9.97
C ARG A 405 18.99 30.75 -11.27
N LEU A 406 17.74 31.20 -11.33
CA LEU A 406 17.25 32.05 -12.42
C LEU A 406 18.22 33.20 -12.66
N PRO A 407 18.53 33.51 -13.93
CA PRO A 407 19.55 34.48 -14.24
C PRO A 407 19.19 35.82 -13.58
N THR A 408 20.17 36.40 -12.91
CA THR A 408 20.06 37.76 -12.35
C THR A 408 21.12 38.62 -13.01
N PHE A 409 20.75 39.83 -13.36
CA PHE A 409 21.66 40.79 -13.96
C PHE A 409 21.81 41.98 -13.02
N CYS A 410 23.02 42.51 -12.89
CA CYS A 410 23.33 43.66 -12.05
C CYS A 410 23.90 44.77 -12.91
N LYS A 411 23.45 46.00 -12.67
CA LYS A 411 24.07 47.20 -13.23
C LYS A 411 25.31 47.54 -12.41
N THR A 412 26.48 47.69 -13.02
CA THR A 412 27.78 47.77 -12.32
C THR A 412 27.89 48.98 -11.38
N GLU A 413 27.23 50.09 -11.71
CA GLU A 413 27.39 51.38 -11.02
C GLU A 413 26.18 51.77 -10.15
N ALA A 414 25.19 50.88 -10.00
CA ALA A 414 23.97 51.17 -9.25
C ALA A 414 23.46 49.94 -8.51
N ASP A 415 22.74 50.15 -7.40
CA ASP A 415 21.95 49.08 -6.76
C ASP A 415 20.67 48.81 -7.56
N ALA A 416 20.86 48.36 -8.81
CA ALA A 416 19.81 48.03 -9.75
C ALA A 416 20.05 46.62 -10.30
N TRP A 417 19.02 45.79 -10.17
CA TRP A 417 19.03 44.38 -10.52
C TRP A 417 17.85 44.06 -11.42
N LEU A 418 18.10 43.26 -12.45
CA LEU A 418 17.08 42.60 -13.27
C LEU A 418 16.96 41.15 -12.81
N TYR A 419 15.76 40.75 -12.37
CA TYR A 419 15.51 39.43 -11.80
C TYR A 419 14.06 39.00 -11.98
N GLN A 420 13.82 37.69 -12.12
CA GLN A 420 12.47 37.12 -12.06
C GLN A 420 12.04 36.88 -10.62
N CYS A 421 10.80 37.25 -10.28
CA CYS A 421 10.17 37.00 -8.97
C CYS A 421 9.33 35.72 -8.98
N ASP A 422 8.86 35.31 -7.80
CA ASP A 422 8.04 34.11 -7.61
C ASP A 422 6.64 34.21 -8.26
N ASP A 423 6.23 35.40 -8.69
CA ASP A 423 4.99 35.64 -9.44
C ASP A 423 5.15 35.43 -10.96
N GLY A 424 6.31 34.94 -11.41
CA GLY A 424 6.63 34.67 -12.81
C GLY A 424 6.97 35.92 -13.65
N ARG A 425 7.05 37.10 -13.04
CA ARG A 425 7.40 38.34 -13.75
C ARG A 425 8.85 38.72 -13.52
N TRP A 426 9.45 39.40 -14.48
CA TRP A 426 10.74 40.06 -14.31
C TRP A 426 10.56 41.45 -13.71
N TYR A 427 11.50 41.82 -12.87
CA TYR A 427 11.56 43.11 -12.21
C TYR A 427 12.91 43.75 -12.41
N VAL A 428 12.90 45.07 -12.54
CA VAL A 428 14.08 45.91 -12.34
C VAL A 428 13.92 46.61 -10.99
N GLY A 429 14.85 46.39 -10.06
CA GLY A 429 14.76 46.98 -8.73
C GLY A 429 16.00 46.79 -7.86
N GLN A 430 15.92 47.26 -6.62
CA GLN A 430 17.02 47.19 -5.64
C GLN A 430 17.33 45.76 -5.16
N LYS A 431 18.57 45.52 -4.72
CA LYS A 431 19.04 44.22 -4.22
C LYS A 431 18.14 43.61 -3.13
N LYS A 432 17.63 44.42 -2.20
CA LYS A 432 16.77 43.95 -1.11
C LYS A 432 15.49 43.23 -1.57
N HIS A 433 14.97 43.58 -2.75
CA HIS A 433 13.80 42.93 -3.34
C HIS A 433 14.21 41.69 -4.14
N LYS A 434 15.34 41.78 -4.85
CA LYS A 434 15.97 40.65 -5.56
C LYS A 434 16.25 39.48 -4.64
N ASP A 435 16.87 39.75 -3.49
CA ASP A 435 17.26 38.72 -2.52
C ASP A 435 16.03 38.06 -1.87
N LYS A 436 14.88 38.74 -1.86
CA LYS A 436 13.59 38.23 -1.41
C LYS A 436 12.71 37.69 -2.54
N ARG A 437 13.15 37.77 -3.80
CA ARG A 437 12.38 37.43 -5.02
C ARG A 437 10.96 38.03 -5.03
N CYS A 438 10.81 39.21 -4.45
CA CYS A 438 9.52 39.87 -4.31
C CYS A 438 9.42 41.12 -5.22
N ALA A 439 8.18 41.56 -5.49
CA ALA A 439 7.93 42.74 -6.29
C ALA A 439 8.71 43.98 -5.79
N GLY A 440 9.53 44.56 -6.66
CA GLY A 440 10.31 45.76 -6.41
C GLY A 440 9.61 47.05 -6.84
N ARG A 441 10.15 48.20 -6.41
CA ARG A 441 9.65 49.55 -6.75
C ARG A 441 10.27 50.14 -8.03
N GLY A 442 10.35 49.37 -9.11
CA GLY A 442 10.94 49.86 -10.38
C GLY A 442 10.09 49.46 -11.57
N LEU A 443 10.65 48.63 -12.45
CA LEU A 443 9.93 48.10 -13.61
C LEU A 443 9.43 46.69 -13.30
N ARG A 444 8.30 46.30 -13.92
CA ARG A 444 7.84 44.91 -13.96
C ARG A 444 7.44 44.53 -15.38
N SER A 445 7.74 43.31 -15.80
CA SER A 445 7.21 42.76 -17.05
C SER A 445 5.80 42.17 -16.85
N SER A 446 5.15 41.79 -17.93
CA SER A 446 4.07 40.80 -17.89
C SER A 446 4.59 39.44 -17.38
N VAL A 447 3.69 38.50 -17.09
CA VAL A 447 4.08 37.13 -16.74
C VAL A 447 4.76 36.49 -17.94
N CYS A 448 5.80 35.72 -17.68
CA CYS A 448 6.62 35.05 -18.69
C CYS A 448 7.19 33.76 -18.12
N ASP A 449 7.60 32.87 -19.01
CA ASP A 449 8.15 31.58 -18.62
C ASP A 449 9.41 31.74 -17.78
N VAL A 450 9.63 30.76 -16.91
CA VAL A 450 10.75 30.75 -15.97
C VAL A 450 12.08 30.74 -16.73
N GLY A 451 12.92 31.74 -16.48
CA GLY A 451 14.24 31.89 -17.09
C GLY A 451 14.24 32.52 -18.50
N VAL A 452 13.06 32.75 -19.09
CA VAL A 452 12.95 33.43 -20.39
C VAL A 452 12.96 34.93 -20.17
N LEU A 453 13.92 35.63 -20.78
CA LEU A 453 14.00 37.09 -20.72
C LEU A 453 12.81 37.72 -21.48
N PRO A 454 12.19 38.77 -20.94
CA PRO A 454 10.91 39.30 -21.42
C PRO A 454 11.12 40.34 -22.53
N PHE A 455 11.85 40.01 -23.60
CA PHE A 455 12.19 40.94 -24.70
C PHE A 455 10.96 41.53 -25.40
N LEU A 456 9.88 40.75 -25.48
CA LEU A 456 8.62 41.13 -26.13
C LEU A 456 7.48 41.41 -25.14
N ALA A 457 7.77 41.37 -23.84
CA ALA A 457 6.74 41.59 -22.83
C ALA A 457 6.37 43.07 -22.74
N ALA A 458 5.10 43.34 -22.43
CA ALA A 458 4.70 44.64 -21.94
C ALA A 458 5.37 44.89 -20.57
N TRP A 459 5.93 46.08 -20.40
CA TRP A 459 6.52 46.51 -19.14
C TRP A 459 5.61 47.57 -18.51
N ASP A 460 5.42 47.48 -17.20
CA ASP A 460 4.83 48.54 -16.40
C ASP A 460 5.89 49.18 -15.51
N GLU A 461 5.78 50.48 -15.29
CA GLU A 461 6.62 51.24 -14.38
C GLU A 461 5.83 51.61 -13.13
N HIS A 462 6.44 51.36 -11.97
CA HIS A 462 5.86 51.72 -10.69
C HIS A 462 5.94 53.24 -10.48
N ARG A 463 4.82 53.96 -10.59
CA ARG A 463 4.74 55.40 -10.27
C ARG A 463 4.03 55.64 -8.95
N TRP A 464 4.65 56.43 -8.08
CA TRP A 464 4.02 56.88 -6.84
C TRP A 464 3.13 58.09 -7.15
N ARG A 465 1.80 57.91 -7.11
CA ARG A 465 0.86 59.03 -6.97
C ARG A 465 0.26 58.96 -5.58
N TYR A 466 0.66 59.92 -4.74
CA TYR A 466 0.24 60.36 -3.40
C TYR A 466 -0.53 59.45 -2.40
N THR A 467 -1.11 58.31 -2.73
CA THR A 467 -1.74 57.39 -1.75
C THR A 467 -1.79 55.91 -2.16
N MET A 468 -1.55 55.52 -3.42
CA MET A 468 -1.52 54.10 -3.80
C MET A 468 -0.47 53.79 -4.88
N PRO A 469 0.23 52.63 -4.79
CA PRO A 469 1.13 52.18 -5.83
C PRO A 469 0.33 51.83 -7.09
N LEU A 470 0.51 52.61 -8.16
CA LEU A 470 -0.06 52.35 -9.47
C LEU A 470 1.09 52.00 -10.43
N PHE A 471 0.92 50.89 -11.13
CA PHE A 471 1.77 50.52 -12.24
C PHE A 471 1.17 51.11 -13.51
N GLU A 472 1.88 52.05 -14.13
CA GLU A 472 1.47 52.65 -15.40
C GLU A 472 2.21 51.90 -16.54
N PRO A 473 1.53 51.58 -17.66
CA PRO A 473 2.19 50.94 -18.80
C PRO A 473 3.38 51.78 -19.30
N ALA A 474 4.57 51.19 -19.29
CA ALA A 474 5.80 51.82 -19.72
C ALA A 474 6.00 51.57 -21.22
N LYS A 475 5.35 52.40 -22.05
CA LYS A 475 5.30 52.24 -23.53
C LYS A 475 6.66 52.23 -24.22
N HIS A 476 7.72 52.67 -23.54
CA HIS A 476 9.04 52.86 -24.13
C HIS A 476 10.10 51.89 -23.59
N VAL A 477 9.77 51.08 -22.58
CA VAL A 477 10.75 50.17 -21.99
C VAL A 477 11.08 49.04 -22.95
N LYS A 478 12.37 48.91 -23.29
CA LYS A 478 12.90 47.86 -24.16
C LYS A 478 14.08 47.19 -23.49
N LEU A 479 14.09 45.86 -23.57
CA LEU A 479 15.30 45.07 -23.34
C LEU A 479 15.98 44.82 -24.68
N LEU A 480 17.24 45.20 -24.79
CA LEU A 480 18.07 44.91 -25.95
C LEU A 480 19.17 43.93 -25.52
N LEU A 481 19.46 42.98 -26.41
CA LEU A 481 20.61 42.11 -26.28
C LEU A 481 21.84 42.90 -26.73
N GLU A 482 22.89 42.89 -25.91
CA GLU A 482 24.23 43.23 -26.40
C GLU A 482 24.89 41.94 -26.84
N ASP A 483 25.29 41.90 -28.12
CA ASP A 483 25.98 40.76 -28.74
C ASP A 483 27.38 40.52 -28.15
#